data_AF-A0A1V0GQB2-F1
#
_entry.id   AF-A0A1V0GQB2-F1
#
_cell.length_a   1.000
_cell.length_b   1.000
_cell.length_c   1.000
_cell.angle_alpha   90.00
_cell.angle_beta   90.00
_cell.angle_gamma   90.00
#
_symmetry.space_group_name_H-M   'P 1'
#
loop_
_entity.id
_entity.type
_entity.pdbx_description
1 polymer ?
#
loop_
_entity_poly.entity_id
_entity_poly.type
_entity_poly.pdbx_seq_one_letter_code
_entity_poly.pdbx_strand_id
1 'polypeptide(L)'
;MAEVDFSIGHKSYTLSCQEGEERLLKRAASLLDAEARVILEQTGRMPEQRLLLLAGLMLADRTSALEDRLASTERELARVKANPPRVEVPVLPPTLSEALAELAARAEALAQKAEDKLAG
;
A
#
# COMPACT_ATOMS: atom_id res chain seq x y z
N MET A 1 -32.36 15.27 14.16
CA MET A 1 -32.34 14.60 12.84
C MET A 1 -31.64 15.53 11.88
N ALA A 2 -30.56 15.06 11.25
CA ALA A 2 -29.81 15.86 10.29
C ALA A 2 -30.31 15.54 8.88
N GLU A 3 -30.57 16.56 8.08
CA GLU A 3 -30.86 16.42 6.65
C GLU A 3 -29.59 16.74 5.87
N VAL A 4 -29.27 15.89 4.91
CA VAL A 4 -28.08 16.05 4.07
C VAL A 4 -28.51 16.15 2.63
N ASP A 5 -28.17 17.29 2.04
CA ASP A 5 -28.32 17.53 0.61
C ASP A 5 -27.08 17.11 -0.15
N PHE A 6 -27.27 16.41 -1.26
CA PHE A 6 -26.20 16.04 -2.19
C PHE A 6 -26.71 15.93 -3.63
N SER A 7 -25.79 16.01 -4.59
CA SER A 7 -26.12 15.92 -6.01
C SER A 7 -25.47 14.71 -6.67
N ILE A 8 -26.23 13.99 -7.51
CA ILE A 8 -25.74 12.87 -8.32
C ILE A 8 -26.18 13.09 -9.77
N GLY A 9 -25.24 13.11 -10.72
CA GLY A 9 -25.54 13.06 -12.16
C GLY A 9 -26.51 14.14 -12.65
N HIS A 10 -26.40 15.36 -12.09
CA HIS A 10 -27.22 16.56 -12.34
C HIS A 10 -28.52 16.74 -11.53
N LYS A 11 -28.84 15.84 -10.60
CA LYS A 11 -30.00 15.97 -9.70
C LYS A 11 -29.59 16.12 -8.25
N SER A 12 -30.34 16.93 -7.51
CA SER A 12 -30.19 17.09 -6.07
C SER A 12 -31.14 16.15 -5.33
N TYR A 13 -30.64 15.52 -4.28
CA TYR A 13 -31.37 14.64 -3.38
C TYR A 13 -31.15 15.10 -1.94
N THR A 14 -32.19 14.93 -1.14
CA THR A 14 -32.16 15.21 0.30
C THR A 14 -32.48 13.90 1.02
N LEU A 15 -31.60 13.50 1.94
CA LEU A 15 -31.78 12.29 2.75
C LEU A 15 -31.60 12.64 4.22
N SER A 16 -32.51 12.14 5.06
CA SER A 16 -32.42 12.26 6.50
C SER A 16 -31.50 11.18 7.05
N CYS A 17 -30.55 11.57 7.90
CA CYS A 17 -29.58 10.67 8.52
C CYS A 17 -29.48 10.89 10.04
N GLN A 18 -28.89 9.91 10.72
CA GLN A 18 -28.61 9.98 12.14
C GLN A 18 -27.41 10.91 12.40
N GLU A 19 -27.35 11.51 13.59
CA GLU A 19 -26.22 12.36 13.98
C GLU A 19 -24.89 11.58 13.91
N GLY A 20 -23.94 12.11 13.12
CA GLY A 20 -22.63 11.51 12.90
C GLY A 20 -22.46 10.76 11.57
N GLU A 21 -23.55 10.41 10.88
CA GLU A 21 -23.47 9.68 9.60
C GLU A 21 -23.36 10.58 8.37
N GLU A 22 -23.53 11.89 8.51
CA GLU A 22 -23.50 12.85 7.40
C GLU A 22 -22.25 12.71 6.51
N ARG A 23 -21.08 12.47 7.13
CA ARG A 23 -19.81 12.33 6.40
C ARG A 23 -19.73 11.03 5.61
N LEU A 24 -20.31 9.93 6.12
CA LEU A 24 -20.39 8.67 5.37
C LEU A 24 -21.31 8.84 4.17
N LEU A 25 -22.48 9.46 4.38
CA LEU A 25 -23.45 9.67 3.32
C LEU A 25 -22.91 10.59 2.21
N LYS A 26 -22.26 11.71 2.56
CA LYS A 26 -21.61 12.61 1.58
C LYS A 26 -20.52 11.88 0.77
N ARG A 27 -19.74 11.00 1.41
CA ARG A 27 -18.73 10.20 0.70
C ARG A 27 -19.35 9.19 -0.24
N ALA A 28 -20.38 8.46 0.20
CA ALA A 28 -21.10 7.51 -0.65
C ALA A 28 -21.75 8.21 -1.86
N ALA A 29 -22.38 9.36 -1.63
CA ALA A 29 -22.95 10.19 -2.69
C ALA A 29 -21.88 10.65 -3.69
N SER A 30 -20.71 11.08 -3.22
CA SER A 30 -19.59 11.49 -4.08
C SER A 30 -19.05 10.35 -4.93
N LEU A 31 -19.00 9.12 -4.40
CA LEU A 31 -18.56 7.95 -5.16
C LEU A 31 -19.56 7.63 -6.28
N LEU A 32 -20.86 7.67 -5.97
CA LEU A 32 -21.91 7.43 -6.96
C LEU A 32 -21.96 8.54 -8.02
N ASP A 33 -21.78 9.81 -7.65
CA ASP A 33 -21.71 10.94 -8.58
C ASP A 33 -20.52 10.81 -9.54
N ALA A 34 -19.36 10.34 -9.05
CA ALA A 34 -18.20 10.12 -9.91
C ALA A 34 -18.49 9.09 -11.02
N GLU A 35 -19.08 7.95 -10.68
CA GLU A 35 -19.45 6.93 -11.68
C GLU A 35 -20.55 7.44 -12.63
N ALA A 36 -21.54 8.15 -12.10
CA ALA A 36 -22.60 8.75 -12.90
C ALA A 36 -22.03 9.77 -13.93
N ARG A 37 -21.06 10.60 -13.54
CA ARG A 37 -20.41 11.54 -14.47
C ARG A 37 -19.66 10.84 -15.59
N VAL A 38 -18.92 9.78 -15.30
CA VAL A 38 -18.21 8.99 -16.32
C VAL A 38 -19.20 8.43 -17.36
N ILE A 39 -20.33 7.90 -16.90
CA ILE A 39 -21.38 7.36 -17.77
C ILE A 39 -22.01 8.47 -18.63
N LEU A 40 -22.27 9.64 -18.05
CA LEU A 40 -22.82 10.81 -18.73
C LEU A 40 -21.87 11.36 -19.81
N GLU A 41 -20.57 11.41 -19.51
CA GLU A 41 -19.53 11.84 -20.46
C GLU A 41 -19.43 10.88 -21.66
N GLN A 42 -19.60 9.58 -21.45
CA GLN A 42 -19.46 8.58 -22.51
C GLN A 42 -20.72 8.40 -23.37
N THR A 43 -21.90 8.41 -22.76
CA THR A 43 -23.16 8.02 -23.43
C THR A 43 -24.05 9.23 -23.74
N GLY A 44 -23.76 10.40 -23.17
CA GLY A 44 -24.55 11.61 -23.34
C GLY A 44 -25.85 11.60 -22.51
N ARG A 45 -26.93 12.17 -23.04
CA ARG A 45 -28.20 12.33 -22.31
C ARG A 45 -28.91 10.99 -22.14
N MET A 46 -29.20 10.64 -20.89
CA MET A 46 -29.99 9.46 -20.53
C MET A 46 -30.99 9.76 -19.41
N PRO A 47 -32.07 8.97 -19.28
CA PRO A 47 -32.98 9.09 -18.16
C PRO A 47 -32.30 8.71 -16.85
N GLU A 48 -32.56 9.48 -15.81
CA GLU A 48 -31.97 9.37 -14.47
C GLU A 48 -32.04 7.96 -13.88
N GLN A 49 -33.19 7.29 -13.98
CA GLN A 49 -33.38 5.93 -13.44
C GLN A 49 -32.38 4.95 -14.04
N ARG A 50 -32.08 5.08 -15.34
CA ARG A 50 -31.11 4.24 -16.04
C ARG A 50 -29.68 4.61 -15.67
N LEU A 51 -29.39 5.91 -15.50
CA LEU A 51 -28.09 6.38 -15.05
C LEU A 51 -27.73 5.83 -13.67
N LEU A 52 -28.64 5.98 -12.70
CA LEU A 52 -28.43 5.50 -11.32
C LEU A 52 -28.30 3.98 -11.25
N LEU A 53 -29.10 3.25 -12.05
CA LEU A 53 -28.98 1.79 -12.14
C LEU A 53 -27.60 1.36 -12.66
N LEU A 54 -27.13 1.98 -13.75
CA LEU A 54 -25.83 1.66 -14.34
C LEU A 54 -24.68 2.05 -13.41
N ALA A 55 -24.74 3.24 -12.80
CA ALA A 55 -23.74 3.70 -11.84
C ALA A 55 -23.68 2.78 -10.62
N GLY A 56 -24.83 2.33 -10.10
CA GLY A 56 -24.91 1.37 -9.00
C GLY A 56 -24.34 0.01 -9.37
N LEU A 57 -24.65 -0.50 -10.58
CA LEU A 57 -24.13 -1.79 -11.05
C LEU A 57 -22.60 -1.76 -11.26
N MET A 58 -22.08 -0.66 -11.80
CA MET A 58 -20.63 -0.47 -11.97
C MET A 58 -19.90 -0.37 -10.62
N LEU A 59 -20.49 0.33 -9.65
CA LEU A 59 -19.92 0.43 -8.31
C LEU A 59 -19.94 -0.91 -7.57
N ALA A 60 -20.98 -1.72 -7.78
CA ALA A 60 -21.06 -3.08 -7.25
C ALA A 60 -19.99 -4.00 -7.88
N ASP A 61 -19.84 -3.97 -9.20
CA ASP A 61 -18.80 -4.73 -9.92
C ASP A 61 -17.38 -4.35 -9.45
N ARG A 62 -17.12 -3.06 -9.31
CA ARG A 62 -15.84 -2.55 -8.79
C ARG A 62 -15.57 -3.01 -7.36
N THR A 63 -16.60 -3.02 -6.51
CA THR A 63 -16.48 -3.50 -5.13
C THR A 63 -16.17 -5.00 -5.11
N SER A 64 -16.88 -5.80 -5.90
CA SER A 64 -16.61 -7.23 -6.07
C SER A 64 -15.17 -7.49 -6.53
N ALA A 65 -14.68 -6.73 -7.52
CA ALA A 65 -13.32 -6.86 -8.00
C ALA A 65 -12.27 -6.46 -6.95
N LEU A 66 -12.57 -5.48 -6.08
CA LEU A 66 -11.69 -5.09 -4.97
C LEU A 66 -11.67 -6.16 -3.87
N GLU A 67 -12.83 -6.76 -3.54
CA GLU A 67 -12.92 -7.87 -2.58
C GLU A 67 -12.11 -9.08 -3.05
N ASP A 68 -12.19 -9.44 -4.33
CA ASP A 68 -11.39 -10.52 -4.91
C ASP A 68 -9.88 -10.25 -4.82
N ARG A 69 -9.45 -9.01 -5.10
CA ARG A 69 -8.04 -8.59 -4.95
C ARG A 69 -7.60 -8.60 -3.49
N LEU A 70 -8.47 -8.16 -2.57
CA LEU A 70 -8.17 -8.23 -1.14
C LEU A 70 -7.95 -9.68 -0.74
N ALA A 71 -8.87 -10.58 -1.10
CA ALA A 71 -8.76 -12.00 -0.81
C ALA A 71 -7.50 -12.64 -1.41
N SER A 72 -7.08 -12.24 -2.63
CA SER A 72 -5.83 -12.73 -3.21
C SER A 72 -4.60 -12.22 -2.46
N THR A 73 -4.55 -10.93 -2.13
CA THR A 73 -3.44 -10.33 -1.38
C THR A 73 -3.34 -10.88 0.04
N GLU A 74 -4.46 -11.15 0.71
CA GLU A 74 -4.48 -11.79 2.03
C GLU A 74 -3.93 -13.22 1.97
N ARG A 75 -4.24 -13.98 0.92
CA ARG A 75 -3.67 -15.32 0.70
C ARG A 75 -2.16 -15.25 0.45
N GLU A 76 -1.69 -14.29 -0.33
CA GLU A 76 -0.25 -14.09 -0.56
C GLU A 76 0.46 -13.68 0.73
N LEU A 77 -0.12 -12.75 1.48
CA LEU A 77 0.41 -12.32 2.78
C LEU A 77 0.48 -13.51 3.76
N ALA A 78 -0.54 -14.35 3.79
CA ALA A 78 -0.55 -15.57 4.61
C ALA A 78 0.56 -16.54 4.18
N ARG A 79 0.79 -16.72 2.87
CA ARG A 79 1.88 -17.56 2.35
C ARG A 79 3.26 -17.02 2.74
N VAL A 80 3.49 -15.71 2.58
CA VAL A 80 4.76 -15.07 2.95
C VAL A 80 5.00 -15.14 4.47
N LYS A 81 3.96 -14.93 5.27
CA LYS A 81 4.06 -15.08 6.73
C LYS A 81 4.31 -16.52 7.16
N ALA A 82 3.75 -17.51 6.45
CA ALA A 82 3.95 -18.93 6.75
C ALA A 82 5.35 -19.43 6.37
N ASN A 83 5.96 -18.89 5.31
CA ASN A 83 7.31 -19.22 4.91
C ASN A 83 8.13 -17.94 4.66
N PRO A 84 8.60 -17.26 5.73
CA PRO A 84 9.37 -16.03 5.58
C PRO A 84 10.67 -16.33 4.83
N PRO A 85 11.05 -15.51 3.84
CA PRO A 85 12.31 -15.70 3.13
C PRO A 85 13.46 -15.60 4.14
N ARG A 86 14.24 -16.67 4.24
CA ARG A 86 15.45 -16.66 5.08
C ARG A 86 16.46 -15.75 4.41
N VAL A 87 16.72 -14.60 5.03
CA VAL A 87 17.85 -13.75 4.68
C VAL A 87 19.07 -14.33 5.39
N GLU A 88 19.87 -15.09 4.66
CA GLU A 88 21.18 -15.53 5.16
C GLU A 88 22.10 -14.31 5.19
N VAL A 89 22.20 -13.67 6.35
CA VAL A 89 23.20 -12.64 6.59
C VAL A 89 24.55 -13.36 6.73
N PRO A 90 25.55 -13.06 5.89
CA PRO A 90 26.89 -13.59 6.07
C PRO A 90 27.45 -13.03 7.38
N VAL A 91 27.39 -13.81 8.45
CA VAL A 91 28.03 -13.45 9.71
C VAL A 91 29.51 -13.72 9.56
N LEU A 92 30.34 -12.69 9.69
CA LEU A 92 31.79 -12.87 9.71
C LEU A 92 32.15 -13.65 10.99
N PRO A 93 32.69 -14.88 10.90
CA PRO A 93 33.02 -15.65 12.09
C PRO A 93 34.06 -14.91 12.95
N PRO A 94 33.95 -14.98 14.29
CA PRO A 94 34.86 -14.27 15.19
C PRO A 94 36.33 -14.69 14.98
N THR A 95 36.56 -15.92 14.54
CA THR A 95 37.89 -16.44 14.20
C THR A 95 38.56 -15.72 13.04
N LEU A 96 37.80 -15.18 12.06
CA LEU A 96 38.37 -14.37 11.00
C LEU A 96 38.83 -13.01 11.53
N SER A 97 38.07 -12.40 12.43
CA SER A 97 38.46 -11.14 13.09
C SER A 97 39.73 -11.32 13.91
N GLU A 98 39.82 -12.42 14.65
CA GLU A 98 41.01 -12.80 15.44
C GLU A 98 42.23 -13.08 14.54
N ALA A 99 42.05 -13.84 13.46
CA ALA A 99 43.11 -14.13 12.50
C ALA A 99 43.63 -12.86 11.79
N LEU A 100 42.74 -11.93 11.44
CA LEU A 100 43.13 -10.64 10.87
C LEU A 100 43.91 -9.78 11.87
N ALA A 101 43.51 -9.77 13.15
CA ALA A 101 44.23 -9.05 14.20
C ALA A 101 45.63 -9.64 14.44
N GLU A 102 45.76 -10.97 14.45
CA GLU A 102 47.06 -11.63 14.58
C GLU A 102 47.97 -11.35 13.38
N LEU A 103 47.42 -11.38 12.16
CA LEU A 103 48.14 -11.00 10.94
C LEU A 103 48.65 -9.55 11.01
N ALA A 104 47.80 -8.61 11.46
CA ALA A 104 48.19 -7.21 11.63
C ALA A 104 49.34 -7.06 12.63
N ALA A 105 49.25 -7.70 13.80
CA ALA A 105 50.30 -7.65 14.81
C ALA A 105 51.64 -8.23 14.30
N ARG A 106 51.61 -9.33 13.54
CA ARG A 106 52.82 -9.89 12.91
C ARG A 106 53.41 -8.96 11.85
N ALA A 107 52.57 -8.30 11.06
CA ALA A 107 53.00 -7.34 10.05
C ALA A 107 53.67 -6.10 10.68
N GLU A 108 53.08 -5.55 11.74
CA GLU A 108 53.66 -4.45 12.51
C GLU A 108 55.00 -4.83 13.14
N ALA A 109 55.11 -6.02 13.73
CA ALA A 109 56.37 -6.51 14.30
C ALA A 109 57.48 -6.70 13.25
N LEU A 110 57.13 -7.09 12.01
CA LEU A 110 58.08 -7.18 10.91
C LEU A 110 58.49 -5.80 10.39
N ALA A 111 57.55 -4.86 10.30
CA ALA A 111 57.83 -3.49 9.91
C ALA A 111 58.79 -2.82 10.91
N GLN A 112 58.54 -2.94 12.22
CA GLN A 112 59.43 -2.40 13.26
C GLN A 112 60.85 -2.97 13.14
N LYS A 113 60.99 -4.29 12.95
CA LYS A 113 62.30 -4.92 12.75
C LYS A 113 63.02 -4.46 11.48
N ALA A 114 62.28 -4.08 10.44
CA ALA A 114 62.86 -3.54 9.22
C ALA A 114 63.34 -2.09 9.41
N GLU A 115 62.56 -1.27 10.13
CA GLU A 115 62.92 0.10 10.50
C GLU A 115 64.15 0.13 11.42
N ASP A 116 64.18 -0.70 12.46
CA ASP A 116 65.30 -0.79 13.40
C ASP A 116 66.62 -1.18 12.69
N LYS A 117 66.54 -2.00 11.63
CA LYS A 117 67.68 -2.40 10.80
C LYS A 117 68.13 -1.32 9.80
N LEU A 118 67.24 -0.39 9.43
CA LEU A 118 67.59 0.74 8.56
C LEU A 118 68.11 1.95 9.36
N ALA A 119 67.71 2.08 10.63
CA ALA A 119 68.08 3.18 11.51
C ALA A 119 69.39 2.95 12.30
N GLY A 120 69.90 1.72 12.31
CA GLY A 120 71.23 1.34 12.86
C GLY A 120 72.26 1.13 11.77
#